data_AF-A0A085ZF20-F1
#
_entry.id   AF-A0A085ZF20-F1
#
_cell.length_a   1.000
_cell.length_b   1.000
_cell.length_c   1.000
_cell.angle_alpha   90.00
_cell.angle_beta   90.00
_cell.angle_gamma   90.00
#
_symmetry.space_group_name_H-M   'P 1'
#
loop_
_entity.id
_entity.type
_entity.pdbx_description
1 polymer ?
#
loop_
_entity_poly.entity_id
_entity_poly.type
_entity_poly.pdbx_seq_one_letter_code
_entity_poly.pdbx_strand_id
1 'polypeptide(L)'
;MNRVFYFIFFDGLKMFKAENQYDNWLSSVDFAVWNNSYVQILNEKVYILQENVKTLSTLKDFDKTALESLALKYELHIKEENGIFYCYTEEHNLRYFEISENESYVIIYCIEGSRNPESIFIYGVFEKE
;
A
#
# COMPACT_ATOMS: atom_id res chain seq x y z
N MET A 1 13.99 -8.18 6.96
CA MET A 1 13.18 -6.95 7.05
C MET A 1 12.01 -7.19 7.97
N ASN A 2 11.80 -6.33 8.97
CA ASN A 2 10.81 -6.59 10.01
C ASN A 2 9.46 -5.99 9.63
N ARG A 3 8.43 -6.84 9.62
CA ARG A 3 7.04 -6.41 9.48
C ARG A 3 6.58 -5.78 10.78
N VAL A 4 5.93 -4.63 10.69
CA VAL A 4 5.29 -3.94 11.81
C VAL A 4 3.90 -4.53 12.01
N PHE A 5 3.68 -5.22 13.12
CA PHE A 5 2.41 -5.89 13.40
C PHE A 5 1.32 -4.97 13.94
N TYR A 6 1.65 -3.82 14.52
CA TYR A 6 0.67 -2.89 15.07
C TYR A 6 0.92 -1.49 14.55
N PHE A 7 -0.10 -0.91 13.92
CA PHE A 7 -0.05 0.45 13.41
C PHE A 7 -1.42 1.12 13.53
N ILE A 8 -1.42 2.45 13.41
CA ILE A 8 -2.66 3.23 13.34
C ILE A 8 -2.79 3.74 11.92
N PHE A 9 -3.89 3.40 11.26
CA PHE A 9 -4.26 3.99 9.98
C PHE A 9 -5.17 5.21 10.23
N PHE A 10 -4.80 6.36 9.70
CA PHE A 10 -5.65 7.55 9.66
C PHE A 10 -6.12 7.76 8.23
N ASP A 11 -7.43 7.81 8.00
CA ASP A 11 -8.04 7.89 6.66
C ASP A 11 -8.37 9.33 6.21
N GLY A 12 -7.86 10.33 6.93
CA GLY A 12 -8.23 11.74 6.75
C GLY A 12 -9.29 12.24 7.73
N LEU A 13 -10.07 11.36 8.38
CA LEU A 13 -11.09 11.74 9.36
C LEU A 13 -10.99 10.98 10.68
N LYS A 14 -10.71 9.68 10.62
CA LYS A 14 -10.73 8.78 11.78
C LYS A 14 -9.43 7.98 11.87
N MET A 15 -9.10 7.59 13.09
CA MET A 15 -8.00 6.67 13.38
C MET A 15 -8.54 5.26 13.59
N PHE A 16 -7.90 4.30 12.93
CA PHE A 16 -8.20 2.88 13.02
C PHE A 16 -6.95 2.15 13.51
N LYS A 17 -7.09 1.38 14.58
CA LYS A 17 -6.03 0.48 15.01
C LYS A 17 -6.07 -0.74 14.09
N ALA A 18 -4.92 -1.09 13.53
CA ALA A 18 -4.76 -2.24 12.67
C ALA A 18 -3.74 -3.21 13.28
N GLU A 19 -4.02 -4.50 13.12
CA GLU A 19 -3.11 -5.58 13.50
C GLU A 19 -2.80 -6.38 12.24
N ASN A 20 -1.51 -6.50 11.94
CA ASN A 20 -0.92 -7.14 10.77
C ASN A 20 -1.25 -6.46 9.42
N GLN A 21 -2.53 -6.20 9.15
CA GLN A 21 -3.06 -5.61 7.92
C GLN A 21 -4.29 -4.75 8.23
N TYR A 22 -4.75 -3.98 7.24
CA TYR A 22 -6.02 -3.24 7.33
C TYR A 22 -6.80 -3.42 6.03
N ASP A 23 -8.09 -3.74 6.11
CA ASP A 23 -8.96 -3.89 4.97
C ASP A 23 -10.35 -3.34 5.33
N ASN A 24 -10.64 -2.12 4.91
CA ASN A 24 -11.95 -1.53 5.16
C ASN A 24 -12.26 -0.29 4.29
N TRP A 25 -13.52 0.12 4.36
CA TRP A 25 -14.04 1.36 3.76
C TRP A 25 -13.39 2.60 4.38
N LEU A 26 -13.11 3.58 3.53
CA LEU A 26 -12.74 4.93 3.95
C LEU A 26 -13.95 5.64 4.56
N SER A 27 -13.72 6.51 5.55
CA SER A 27 -14.79 7.34 6.14
C SER A 27 -15.34 8.38 5.16
N SER A 28 -14.62 8.67 4.07
CA SER A 28 -15.03 9.58 3.01
C SER A 28 -14.43 9.16 1.67
N VAL A 29 -15.22 9.30 0.60
CA VAL A 29 -14.76 9.12 -0.80
C VAL A 29 -14.17 10.41 -1.40
N ASP A 30 -14.21 11.52 -0.65
CA ASP A 30 -13.66 12.81 -1.09
C ASP A 30 -12.13 12.74 -1.11
N PHE A 31 -11.54 12.86 -2.31
CA PHE A 31 -10.10 12.88 -2.52
C PHE A 31 -9.37 13.89 -1.63
N ALA A 32 -9.92 15.08 -1.42
CA ALA A 32 -9.28 16.09 -0.60
C ALA A 32 -9.14 15.65 0.88
N VAL A 33 -10.01 14.74 1.32
CA VAL A 33 -9.98 14.17 2.67
C VAL A 33 -8.95 13.05 2.73
N TRP A 34 -9.14 11.98 1.95
CA TRP A 34 -8.32 10.78 2.08
C TRP A 34 -6.92 10.94 1.46
N ASN A 35 -6.64 11.98 0.68
CA ASN A 35 -5.26 12.33 0.28
C ASN A 35 -4.36 12.67 1.48
N ASN A 36 -4.92 13.02 2.63
CA ASN A 36 -4.17 13.24 3.88
C ASN A 36 -4.02 11.97 4.72
N SER A 37 -4.37 10.82 4.18
CA SER A 37 -4.26 9.55 4.90
C SER A 37 -2.80 9.19 5.18
N TYR A 38 -2.56 8.64 6.37
CA TYR A 38 -1.24 8.19 6.77
C TYR A 38 -1.34 6.93 7.63
N VAL A 39 -0.25 6.18 7.65
CA VAL A 39 -0.01 5.17 8.69
C VAL A 39 0.92 5.77 9.71
N GLN A 40 0.58 5.59 10.99
CA GLN A 40 1.39 5.97 12.12
C GLN A 40 1.98 4.74 12.79
N ILE A 41 3.31 4.76 12.94
CA ILE A 41 4.12 3.78 13.66
C ILE A 41 4.84 4.53 14.76
N LEU A 42 4.52 4.24 16.03
CA LEU A 42 5.03 5.00 17.18
C LEU A 42 4.80 6.52 17.00
N ASN A 43 5.87 7.28 16.82
CA ASN A 43 5.85 8.73 16.64
C ASN A 43 6.06 9.17 15.18
N GLU A 44 6.23 8.23 14.25
CA GLU A 44 6.43 8.51 12.83
C GLU A 44 5.13 8.36 12.05
N LYS A 45 4.99 9.19 11.00
CA LYS A 45 3.88 9.14 10.06
C LYS A 45 4.44 8.95 8.67
N VAL A 46 3.78 8.11 7.90
CA VAL A 46 4.07 7.89 6.48
C VAL A 46 2.79 8.16 5.71
N TYR A 47 2.78 9.19 4.88
CA TYR A 47 1.59 9.58 4.13
C TYR A 47 1.43 8.71 2.89
N ILE A 48 0.33 7.96 2.84
CA ILE A 48 0.09 6.90 1.86
C ILE A 48 0.15 7.41 0.41
N LEU A 49 -0.40 8.60 0.13
CA LEU A 49 -0.47 9.14 -1.22
C LEU A 49 0.57 10.21 -1.55
N GLN A 50 1.29 10.70 -0.55
CA GLN A 50 2.14 11.89 -0.72
C GLN A 50 3.63 11.52 -0.75
N GLU A 51 4.03 10.42 -0.13
CA GLU A 51 5.43 10.07 0.07
C GLU A 51 5.88 8.97 -0.90
N ASN A 52 6.63 9.39 -1.93
CA ASN A 52 7.38 8.54 -2.85
C ASN A 52 6.58 7.33 -3.35
N VAL A 53 5.36 7.60 -3.81
CA VAL A 53 4.42 6.57 -4.24
C VAL A 53 4.85 5.97 -5.57
N LYS A 54 4.97 4.64 -5.60
CA LYS A 54 5.31 3.85 -6.79
C LYS A 54 4.33 2.72 -6.95
N THR A 55 3.81 2.51 -8.15
CA THR A 55 2.99 1.33 -8.43
C THR A 55 3.90 0.13 -8.57
N LEU A 56 3.60 -0.97 -7.88
CA LEU A 56 4.32 -2.25 -8.00
C LEU A 56 4.02 -2.91 -9.35
N SER A 57 4.57 -2.33 -10.41
CA SER A 57 4.38 -2.76 -11.79
C SER A 57 5.57 -2.47 -12.68
N THR A 58 5.64 -3.16 -13.82
CA THR A 58 6.60 -2.85 -14.88
C THR A 58 6.17 -1.73 -15.82
N LEU A 59 5.07 -1.03 -15.52
CA LEU A 59 4.58 0.05 -16.37
C LEU A 59 5.49 1.28 -16.30
N LYS A 60 6.09 1.55 -15.13
CA LYS A 60 6.78 2.80 -14.88
C LYS A 60 8.01 2.67 -13.99
N ASP A 61 7.83 2.24 -12.75
CA ASP A 61 8.83 2.46 -11.69
C ASP A 61 9.82 1.29 -11.51
N PHE A 62 9.49 0.12 -12.03
CA PHE A 62 10.30 -1.09 -11.87
C PHE A 62 10.51 -1.78 -13.21
N ASP A 63 11.70 -2.36 -13.41
CA ASP A 63 11.86 -3.42 -14.39
C ASP A 63 11.37 -4.76 -13.81
N LYS A 64 11.30 -5.79 -14.66
CA LYS A 64 10.81 -7.11 -14.24
C LYS A 64 11.64 -7.74 -13.12
N THR A 65 12.96 -7.62 -13.18
CA THR A 65 13.87 -8.22 -12.18
C THR A 65 13.74 -7.52 -10.83
N ALA A 66 13.62 -6.20 -10.82
CA ALA A 66 13.35 -5.42 -9.63
C ALA A 66 11.98 -5.76 -9.03
N LEU A 67 10.95 -5.91 -9.86
CA LEU A 67 9.61 -6.29 -9.42
C LEU A 67 9.60 -7.71 -8.82
N GLU A 68 10.25 -8.68 -9.46
CA GLU A 68 10.41 -10.05 -8.94
C GLU A 68 11.14 -10.07 -7.59
N SER A 69 12.16 -9.23 -7.44
CA SER A 69 12.89 -9.10 -6.17
C SER A 69 12.00 -8.52 -5.07
N LEU A 70 11.18 -7.51 -5.37
CA LEU A 70 10.24 -6.93 -4.42
C LEU A 70 9.13 -7.93 -4.06
N ALA A 71 8.59 -8.65 -5.04
CA ALA A 71 7.57 -9.65 -4.82
C ALA A 71 8.06 -10.76 -3.88
N LEU A 72 9.27 -11.28 -4.12
CA LEU A 72 9.90 -12.25 -3.22
C LEU A 72 10.12 -11.66 -1.82
N LYS A 73 10.65 -10.44 -1.75
CA LYS A 73 10.97 -9.76 -0.48
C LYS A 73 9.75 -9.56 0.42
N TYR A 74 8.59 -9.28 -0.18
CA TYR A 74 7.35 -8.97 0.52
C TYR A 74 6.31 -10.08 0.45
N GLU A 75 6.68 -11.29 0.00
CA GLU A 75 5.77 -12.43 -0.11
C GLU A 75 4.50 -12.11 -0.94
N LEU A 76 4.70 -11.42 -2.07
CA LEU A 76 3.66 -11.10 -3.06
C LEU A 76 3.79 -12.02 -4.29
N HIS A 77 2.68 -12.18 -5.00
CA HIS A 77 2.64 -12.86 -6.29
C HIS A 77 2.79 -11.86 -7.44
N ILE A 78 3.15 -12.35 -8.63
CA ILE A 78 3.21 -11.53 -9.85
C ILE A 78 2.26 -12.12 -10.89
N LYS A 79 1.47 -11.25 -11.52
CA LYS A 79 0.62 -11.56 -12.69
C LYS A 79 1.01 -10.69 -13.86
N GLU A 80 0.66 -11.14 -15.07
CA GLU A 80 0.82 -10.37 -16.30
C GLU A 80 -0.54 -9.96 -16.87
N GLU A 81 -0.68 -8.68 -17.21
CA GLU A 81 -1.84 -8.12 -17.89
C GLU A 81 -1.37 -7.24 -19.05
N ASN A 82 -1.70 -7.63 -20.29
CA ASN A 82 -1.35 -6.88 -21.51
C ASN A 82 0.15 -6.56 -21.63
N GLY A 83 1.03 -7.49 -21.26
CA GLY A 83 2.48 -7.32 -21.31
C GLY A 83 3.06 -6.48 -20.15
N ILE A 84 2.25 -6.13 -19.15
CA ILE A 84 2.69 -5.43 -17.95
C ILE A 84 2.57 -6.39 -16.77
N PHE A 85 3.63 -6.48 -15.96
CA PHE A 85 3.64 -7.30 -14.75
C PHE A 85 3.23 -6.45 -13.55
N TYR A 86 2.41 -7.03 -12.66
CA TYR A 86 1.92 -6.40 -11.44
C TYR A 86 2.06 -7.33 -10.25
N CYS A 87 2.42 -6.78 -9.09
CA CYS A 87 2.32 -7.51 -7.82
C CYS A 87 0.87 -7.62 -7.37
N TYR A 88 0.51 -8.75 -6.74
CA TYR A 88 -0.81 -8.98 -6.18
C TYR A 88 -0.79 -9.97 -4.99
N THR A 89 -1.91 -10.05 -4.27
CA THR A 89 -2.20 -11.11 -3.28
C THR A 89 -3.44 -11.89 -3.71
N GLU A 90 -3.57 -13.16 -3.32
CA GLU A 90 -4.73 -13.99 -3.70
C GLU A 90 -6.08 -13.34 -3.36
N GLU A 91 -6.15 -12.66 -2.21
CA GLU A 91 -7.36 -11.95 -1.75
C GLU A 91 -7.65 -10.69 -2.59
N HIS A 92 -6.61 -10.00 -3.07
CA HIS A 92 -6.70 -8.71 -3.75
C HIS A 92 -6.06 -8.75 -5.15
N ASN A 93 -6.48 -9.73 -5.96
CA ASN A 93 -5.88 -10.00 -7.27
C ASN A 93 -6.40 -9.14 -8.43
N LEU A 94 -7.40 -8.28 -8.21
CA LEU A 94 -7.99 -7.38 -9.23
C LEU A 94 -7.47 -5.94 -9.12
N ARG A 95 -6.50 -5.70 -8.24
CA ARG A 95 -6.05 -4.36 -7.87
C ARG A 95 -4.55 -4.25 -8.05
N TYR A 96 -4.10 -3.01 -8.21
CA TYR A 96 -2.69 -2.69 -8.38
C TYR A 96 -2.15 -2.21 -7.04
N PHE A 97 -1.16 -2.92 -6.53
CA PHE A 97 -0.49 -2.53 -5.30
C PHE A 97 0.45 -1.36 -5.55
N GLU A 98 0.54 -0.51 -4.55
CA GLU A 98 1.39 0.65 -4.48
C GLU A 98 2.30 0.54 -3.25
N ILE A 99 3.49 1.13 -3.37
CA ILE A 99 4.39 1.38 -2.26
C ILE A 99 4.38 2.86 -1.96
N SER A 100 4.21 3.21 -0.68
CA SER A 100 4.62 4.49 -0.12
C SER A 100 5.76 4.27 0.85
N GLU A 101 6.81 5.09 0.79
CA GLU A 101 8.01 4.89 1.61
C GLU A 101 8.62 6.21 2.07
N ASN A 102 9.10 6.22 3.31
CA ASN A 102 9.97 7.26 3.84
C ASN A 102 11.39 6.70 4.12
N GLU A 103 12.18 7.38 4.95
CA GLU A 103 13.53 6.93 5.33
C GLU A 103 13.51 5.64 6.18
N SER A 104 12.47 5.45 7.00
CA SER A 104 12.38 4.39 8.01
C SER A 104 11.45 3.24 7.64
N TYR A 105 10.43 3.49 6.83
CA TYR A 105 9.30 2.57 6.62
C TYR A 105 8.86 2.48 5.17
N VAL A 106 8.31 1.31 4.82
CA VAL A 106 7.64 0.99 3.56
C VAL A 106 6.22 0.51 3.88
N ILE A 107 5.24 1.04 3.16
CA ILE A 107 3.84 0.64 3.23
C ILE A 107 3.45 0.10 1.88
N ILE A 108 2.88 -1.11 1.87
CA ILE A 108 2.31 -1.73 0.69
C ILE A 108 0.80 -1.70 0.85
N TYR A 109 0.10 -1.10 -0.10
CA TYR A 109 -1.34 -0.95 -0.05
C TYR A 109 -1.95 -1.00 -1.45
N CYS A 110 -3.26 -1.15 -1.53
CA CYS A 110 -4.02 -0.86 -2.74
C CYS A 110 -5.31 -0.15 -2.35
N ILE A 111 -5.82 0.65 -3.29
CA ILE A 111 -7.08 1.36 -3.13
C ILE A 111 -8.12 0.64 -3.97
N GLU A 112 -9.32 0.51 -3.43
CA GLU A 112 -10.42 -0.10 -4.15
C GLU A 112 -11.62 0.82 -4.26
N GLY A 113 -12.42 0.53 -5.28
CA GLY A 113 -13.71 1.14 -5.50
C GLY A 113 -14.15 0.99 -6.95
N SER A 114 -15.44 1.15 -7.18
CA SER A 114 -16.02 0.92 -8.50
C SER A 114 -15.87 2.10 -9.47
N ARG A 115 -15.85 3.32 -8.91
CA ARG A 115 -15.79 4.58 -9.68
C ARG A 115 -14.80 5.58 -9.10
N ASN A 116 -14.69 5.60 -7.77
CA ASN A 116 -13.73 6.39 -7.00
C ASN A 116 -13.18 5.50 -5.88
N PRO A 117 -12.09 5.91 -5.22
CA PRO A 117 -11.63 5.30 -3.98
C PRO A 117 -12.73 5.25 -2.91
N GLU A 118 -13.07 4.03 -2.51
CA GLU A 118 -14.15 3.67 -1.57
C GLU A 118 -13.58 2.95 -0.35
N SER A 119 -12.58 2.10 -0.55
CA SER A 119 -11.88 1.37 0.50
C SER A 119 -10.37 1.34 0.25
N ILE A 120 -9.64 0.94 1.28
CA ILE A 120 -8.20 0.74 1.21
C ILE A 120 -7.84 -0.57 1.89
N PHE A 121 -6.98 -1.32 1.20
CA PHE A 121 -6.30 -2.47 1.75
C PHE A 121 -4.84 -2.13 1.99
N ILE A 122 -4.38 -2.19 3.23
CA ILE A 122 -2.99 -2.08 3.62
C ILE A 122 -2.48 -3.50 3.83
N TYR A 123 -1.75 -4.01 2.83
CA TYR A 123 -1.14 -5.33 2.88
C TYR A 123 -0.18 -5.46 4.05
N GLY A 124 0.65 -4.44 4.28
CA GLY A 124 1.61 -4.48 5.35
C GLY A 124 2.47 -3.23 5.44
N VAL A 125 3.10 -3.09 6.61
CA VAL A 125 4.02 -2.02 6.97
C VAL A 125 5.34 -2.67 7.36
N PHE A 126 6.45 -2.16 6.86
CA PHE A 126 7.76 -2.78 7.02
C PHE A 126 8.83 -1.74 7.37
N GLU A 127 9.71 -2.06 8.31
CA GLU A 127 10.90 -1.25 8.63
C GLU A 127 11.96 -1.40 7.52
N LYS A 128 12.56 -0.28 7.09
CA LYS A 128 13.73 -0.28 6.20
C LYS A 128 14.97 -0.56 7.06
N GLU A 129 15.73 -1.59 6.69
CA GLU A 129 17.01 -1.94 7.33
C GLU A 129 18.08 -0.87 7.11
#